data_AF-A0A969SM25-F1
#
_entry.id   AF-A0A969SM25-F1
#
_cell.length_a   1.000
_cell.length_b   1.000
_cell.length_c   1.000
_cell.angle_alpha   90.00
_cell.angle_beta   90.00
_cell.angle_gamma   90.00
#
_symmetry.space_group_name_H-M   'P 1'
#
loop_
_entity.id
_entity.type
_entity.pdbx_description
1 polymer ?
#
loop_
_entity_poly.entity_id
_entity_poly.type
_entity_poly.pdbx_seq_one_letter_code
_entity_poly.pdbx_strand_id
1 'polypeptide(L)'
;MFKRFRNHPIPLASVFLCVLCLTLIYGCLPDSQPVAEASSLLTEPFLQLPTENSVKVVWFTEFPGEKNTVAYGENLKQTSEATTIKLSHTREDQQSKVGNQTKDKQVYQQPVNRDIWRHEAEITGLTPGTKVDYQVISKPENGGDAMSKVYQLTSAPQPGKPLKILLTSDHQLKPMTAVNLQKVKETVGDIDGVFMAGDLVNIPDRASEWFDDNRGAAFFPALQGRANYEIDTNGVKTVYTGGEIIQNAPIFTALGNHEVMGRRGKSDSLGGEYNDTIPRAVAKNFYGESSLSANSFNSDTYEEIFSLPESKTGGEKYYATTFGDVRLVSLYATNIWRVPSLEPDAKGKYRERAADFNNPENWGYGQHIFEPIDKGSAQYNWLVEELNSEEFQQAKYKIVMLHHPVHSLGDNIVPAYTNPVQTIEKNDNGKITAISYEYPLEEDYLIRDVVPLLEENNVQLVFYGHSHLWNRFRSESGINFLESSNVGNTYGGFLGDKKRNIPQGLKEKYIEVGDPNGLEPIIPSIKPLTGENGKPIPYIASNEITVFSILDTGNGEISSYYFDTTKPGDKVVKFDEFQLKS
;
A
#
# COMPACT_ATOMS: atom_id res chain seq x y z
N MET A 1 72.67 35.44 -43.79
CA MET A 1 73.65 36.14 -42.93
C MET A 1 73.21 35.93 -41.48
N PHE A 2 73.92 35.06 -40.74
CA PHE A 2 73.56 34.63 -39.39
C PHE A 2 73.72 35.76 -38.36
N LYS A 3 72.72 35.96 -37.51
CA LYS A 3 72.91 36.55 -36.17
C LYS A 3 72.09 35.78 -35.13
N ARG A 4 72.81 34.97 -34.35
CA ARG A 4 72.46 34.50 -33.01
C ARG A 4 72.06 35.70 -32.15
N PHE A 5 70.96 35.61 -31.42
CA PHE A 5 70.76 36.38 -30.20
C PHE A 5 70.61 35.45 -28.99
N ARG A 6 71.28 35.90 -27.93
CA ARG A 6 71.60 35.22 -26.68
C ARG A 6 70.35 35.07 -25.80
N ASN A 7 70.26 33.92 -25.14
CA ASN A 7 69.45 33.73 -23.96
C ASN A 7 69.97 34.63 -22.82
N HIS A 8 69.10 35.46 -22.26
CA HIS A 8 69.26 36.00 -20.92
C HIS A 8 68.34 35.20 -19.97
N PRO A 9 68.84 34.65 -18.86
CA PRO A 9 67.97 34.04 -17.87
C PRO A 9 67.23 35.15 -17.12
N ILE A 10 65.90 35.14 -17.19
CA ILE A 10 65.05 35.94 -16.30
C ILE A 10 65.19 35.33 -14.90
N PRO A 11 65.48 36.12 -13.85
CA PRO A 11 65.60 35.59 -12.50
C PRO A 11 64.25 35.03 -12.04
N LEU A 12 64.27 33.79 -11.53
CA LEU A 12 63.08 33.04 -11.04
C LEU A 12 62.20 33.83 -10.05
N ALA A 13 62.76 34.85 -9.40
CA ALA A 13 62.04 35.71 -8.47
C ALA A 13 60.98 36.61 -9.13
N SER A 14 61.14 37.00 -10.40
CA SER A 14 60.19 37.88 -11.10
C SER A 14 59.01 37.12 -11.73
N VAL A 15 59.17 35.83 -12.02
CA VAL A 15 58.06 34.98 -12.49
C VAL A 15 57.16 34.58 -11.32
N PHE A 16 57.72 34.37 -10.12
CA PHE A 16 56.93 34.05 -8.94
C PHE A 16 56.01 35.19 -8.48
N LEU A 17 56.44 36.45 -8.63
CA LEU A 17 55.63 37.61 -8.23
C LEU A 17 54.49 37.92 -9.21
N CYS A 18 54.68 37.71 -10.52
CA CYS A 18 53.60 37.85 -11.50
C CYS A 18 52.58 36.70 -11.44
N VAL A 19 53.01 35.48 -11.10
CA VAL A 19 52.07 34.36 -10.90
C VAL A 19 51.26 34.55 -9.61
N LEU A 20 51.86 35.06 -8.52
CA LEU A 20 51.11 35.35 -7.29
C LEU A 20 50.07 36.47 -7.47
N CYS A 21 50.39 37.52 -8.24
CA CYS A 21 49.44 38.60 -8.51
C CYS A 21 48.34 38.20 -9.51
N LEU A 22 48.57 37.26 -10.43
CA LEU A 22 47.52 36.71 -11.30
C LEU A 22 46.63 35.69 -10.57
N THR A 23 47.14 34.97 -9.56
CA THR A 23 46.30 34.11 -8.69
C THR A 23 45.48 34.91 -7.67
N LEU A 24 45.92 36.13 -7.29
CA LEU A 24 45.17 37.01 -6.39
C LEU A 24 44.08 37.85 -7.10
N ILE A 25 44.14 37.97 -8.43
CA ILE A 25 43.09 38.66 -9.23
C ILE A 25 42.07 37.65 -9.80
N TYR A 26 42.43 36.37 -9.95
CA TYR A 26 41.47 35.28 -10.24
C TYR A 26 40.88 34.59 -8.98
N GLY A 27 41.36 34.95 -7.79
CA GLY A 27 40.89 34.41 -6.50
C GLY A 27 39.65 35.09 -5.90
N CYS A 28 39.01 36.00 -6.65
CA CYS A 28 37.73 36.62 -6.29
C CYS A 28 36.74 36.47 -7.46
N LEU A 29 36.48 35.23 -7.86
CA LEU A 29 35.16 34.91 -8.38
C LEU A 29 34.27 34.70 -7.15
N PRO A 30 33.07 35.29 -7.09
CA PRO A 30 32.15 34.98 -6.00
C PRO A 30 32.00 33.46 -5.96
N ASP A 31 32.12 32.89 -4.76
CA ASP A 31 31.65 31.53 -4.49
C ASP A 31 30.37 31.37 -5.30
N SER A 32 30.41 30.50 -6.32
CA SER A 32 29.18 29.94 -6.83
C SER A 32 28.60 29.24 -5.62
N GLN A 33 27.68 29.95 -4.94
CA GLN A 33 26.77 29.34 -3.99
C GLN A 33 26.32 28.04 -4.66
N PRO A 34 26.27 26.90 -3.94
CA PRO A 34 25.64 25.72 -4.50
C PRO A 34 24.32 26.22 -5.08
N VAL A 35 24.15 26.09 -6.40
CA VAL A 35 22.87 26.36 -7.05
C VAL A 35 21.91 25.55 -6.21
N ALA A 36 21.03 26.24 -5.45
CA ALA A 36 20.07 25.58 -4.61
C ALA A 36 19.45 24.50 -5.51
N GLU A 37 19.60 23.22 -5.15
CA GLU A 37 18.94 22.15 -5.89
C GLU A 37 17.52 22.61 -6.09
N ALA A 38 17.08 22.70 -7.35
CA ALA A 38 15.76 23.21 -7.65
C ALA A 38 14.78 22.41 -6.80
N SER A 39 14.20 23.07 -5.79
CA SER A 39 13.30 22.44 -4.84
C SER A 39 12.23 21.74 -5.67
N SER A 40 12.22 20.41 -5.65
CA SER A 40 11.34 19.62 -6.51
C SER A 40 10.21 19.03 -5.66
N LEU A 41 9.06 18.80 -6.29
CA LEU A 41 7.99 18.09 -5.62
C LEU A 41 8.47 16.67 -5.29
N LEU A 42 8.16 16.19 -4.09
CA LEU A 42 8.48 14.81 -3.68
C LEU A 42 7.57 13.81 -4.40
N THR A 43 6.37 14.23 -4.78
CA THR A 43 5.40 13.45 -5.56
C THR A 43 4.77 14.32 -6.65
N GLU A 44 4.28 13.70 -7.72
CA GLU A 44 3.25 14.35 -8.53
C GLU A 44 1.96 14.48 -7.70
N PRO A 45 1.03 15.39 -8.05
CA PRO A 45 -0.24 15.45 -7.36
C PRO A 45 -1.09 14.20 -7.61
N PHE A 46 -1.90 13.81 -6.64
CA PHE A 46 -2.88 12.74 -6.75
C PHE A 46 -4.26 13.18 -6.27
N LEU A 47 -5.30 12.52 -6.78
CA LEU A 47 -6.69 12.89 -6.54
C LEU A 47 -7.32 12.06 -5.43
N GLN A 48 -8.13 12.71 -4.59
CA GLN A 48 -8.85 12.06 -3.50
C GLN A 48 -10.25 12.66 -3.31
N LEU A 49 -11.12 11.89 -2.67
CA LEU A 49 -12.38 12.38 -2.09
C LEU A 49 -13.24 13.23 -3.06
N PRO A 50 -13.52 12.76 -4.28
CA PRO A 50 -14.39 13.49 -5.21
C PRO A 50 -15.82 13.54 -4.68
N THR A 51 -16.46 14.70 -4.79
CA THR A 51 -17.88 14.93 -4.50
C THR A 51 -18.63 15.23 -5.80
N GLU A 52 -19.93 15.55 -5.75
CA GLU A 52 -20.70 15.93 -6.93
C GLU A 52 -20.04 17.07 -7.74
N ASN A 53 -19.43 18.04 -7.04
CA ASN A 53 -18.89 19.27 -7.63
C ASN A 53 -17.49 19.66 -7.11
N SER A 54 -16.79 18.77 -6.42
CA SER A 54 -15.44 19.00 -5.96
C SER A 54 -14.55 17.76 -6.02
N VAL A 55 -13.24 17.96 -5.88
CA VAL A 55 -12.23 16.91 -5.68
C VAL A 55 -11.04 17.49 -4.93
N LYS A 56 -10.40 16.69 -4.09
CA LYS A 56 -9.17 17.07 -3.41
C LYS A 56 -7.95 16.72 -4.25
N VAL A 57 -7.01 17.65 -4.32
CA VAL A 57 -5.70 17.48 -4.96
C VAL A 57 -4.65 17.51 -3.86
N VAL A 58 -3.85 16.44 -3.78
CA VAL A 58 -2.86 16.24 -2.72
C VAL A 58 -1.49 16.02 -3.31
N TRP A 59 -0.45 16.58 -2.70
CA TRP A 59 0.94 16.34 -3.07
C TRP A 59 1.87 16.53 -1.87
N PHE A 60 3.12 16.09 -2.03
CA PHE A 60 4.12 16.12 -0.98
C PHE A 60 5.39 16.85 -1.41
N THR A 61 6.05 17.46 -0.43
CA THR A 61 7.37 18.06 -0.59
C THR A 61 8.21 17.84 0.67
N GLU A 62 9.52 18.09 0.57
CA GLU A 62 10.44 18.11 1.72
C GLU A 62 10.62 19.51 2.32
N PHE A 63 9.67 20.42 2.07
CA PHE A 63 9.68 21.77 2.62
C PHE A 63 8.24 22.25 2.87
N PRO A 64 7.97 23.12 3.86
CA PRO A 64 6.60 23.57 4.12
C PRO A 64 6.01 24.39 2.96
N GLY A 65 6.85 25.18 2.28
CA GLY A 65 6.44 26.15 1.28
C GLY A 65 5.79 27.40 1.90
N GLU A 66 6.14 28.59 1.41
CA GLU A 66 5.47 29.84 1.82
C GLU A 66 4.06 29.94 1.24
N LYS A 67 3.88 29.34 0.06
CA LYS A 67 2.61 29.28 -0.64
C LYS A 67 2.52 27.99 -1.47
N ASN A 68 1.44 27.25 -1.25
CA ASN A 68 1.12 26.01 -1.95
C ASN A 68 -0.25 26.16 -2.62
N THR A 69 -0.31 25.96 -3.93
CA THR A 69 -1.53 26.24 -4.72
C THR A 69 -1.76 25.23 -5.82
N VAL A 70 -3.03 25.06 -6.19
CA VAL A 70 -3.45 24.40 -7.41
C VAL A 70 -3.93 25.47 -8.39
N ALA A 71 -3.28 25.58 -9.54
CA ALA A 71 -3.80 26.32 -10.68
C ALA A 71 -4.69 25.40 -11.52
N TYR A 72 -5.89 25.83 -11.91
CA TYR A 72 -6.85 24.97 -12.62
C TYR A 72 -7.77 25.76 -13.56
N GLY A 73 -8.55 25.03 -14.36
CA GLY A 73 -9.53 25.61 -15.28
C GLY A 73 -8.91 26.01 -16.62
N GLU A 74 -9.68 26.74 -17.42
CA GLU A 74 -9.26 27.17 -18.75
C GLU A 74 -7.97 28.00 -18.68
N ASN A 75 -6.90 27.51 -19.33
CA ASN A 75 -5.56 28.11 -19.30
C ASN A 75 -4.97 28.28 -17.88
N LEU A 76 -5.39 27.44 -16.90
CA LEU A 76 -4.89 27.45 -15.52
C LEU A 76 -5.03 28.82 -14.80
N LYS A 77 -6.09 29.58 -15.12
CA LYS A 77 -6.30 30.94 -14.59
C LYS A 77 -6.91 30.97 -13.18
N GLN A 78 -7.54 29.89 -12.74
CA GLN A 78 -8.13 29.81 -11.41
C GLN A 78 -7.10 29.22 -10.45
N THR A 79 -7.19 29.60 -9.17
CA THR A 79 -6.27 29.11 -8.13
C THR A 79 -7.02 28.72 -6.88
N SER A 80 -6.64 27.58 -6.28
CA SER A 80 -7.04 27.18 -4.93
C SER A 80 -5.81 27.08 -4.04
N GLU A 81 -5.89 27.56 -2.80
CA GLU A 81 -4.80 27.48 -1.84
C GLU A 81 -4.87 26.15 -1.07
N ALA A 82 -3.71 25.57 -0.79
CA ALA A 82 -3.62 24.31 -0.07
C ALA A 82 -3.41 24.52 1.43
N THR A 83 -4.08 23.68 2.23
CA THR A 83 -3.71 23.47 3.63
C THR A 83 -2.46 22.60 3.67
N THR A 84 -1.51 22.96 4.54
CA THR A 84 -0.26 22.24 4.69
C THR A 84 -0.15 21.66 6.10
N ILE A 85 0.16 20.37 6.19
CA ILE A 85 0.52 19.71 7.45
C ILE A 85 1.89 19.06 7.30
N LYS A 86 2.60 18.91 8.41
CA LYS A 86 3.83 18.11 8.46
C LYS A 86 3.46 16.71 8.95
N LEU A 87 3.88 15.68 8.22
CA LEU A 87 3.71 14.29 8.65
C LEU A 87 4.49 14.08 9.95
N SER A 88 3.86 13.43 10.93
CA SER A 88 4.37 13.40 12.31
C SER A 88 5.23 12.16 12.61
N HIS A 89 5.07 11.10 11.81
CA HIS A 89 5.66 9.78 12.06
C HIS A 89 6.68 9.32 11.01
N THR A 90 6.83 10.03 9.89
CA THR A 90 7.75 9.69 8.81
C THR A 90 9.21 9.69 9.26
N ARG A 91 9.89 8.57 9.02
CA ARG A 91 11.27 8.29 9.45
C ARG A 91 12.04 7.52 8.38
N GLU A 92 13.35 7.45 8.55
CA GLU A 92 14.25 6.53 7.84
C GLU A 92 15.03 5.70 8.85
N ASP A 93 15.46 4.52 8.46
CA ASP A 93 16.25 3.63 9.31
C ASP A 93 17.35 2.90 8.54
N GLN A 94 17.99 1.95 9.20
CA GLN A 94 19.12 1.21 8.66
C GLN A 94 18.81 0.43 7.39
N GLN A 95 17.53 0.12 7.13
CA GLN A 95 17.11 -0.66 5.97
C GLN A 95 16.54 0.22 4.84
N SER A 96 16.36 1.52 5.08
CA SER A 96 15.96 2.48 4.04
C SER A 96 16.91 2.44 2.84
N LYS A 97 16.37 2.63 1.64
CA LYS A 97 17.15 2.80 0.41
C LYS A 97 16.83 4.17 -0.15
N VAL A 98 17.54 5.21 0.29
CA VAL A 98 17.19 6.59 -0.05
C VAL A 98 18.42 7.50 -0.07
N GLY A 99 18.43 8.46 -0.99
CA GLY A 99 19.54 9.37 -1.20
C GLY A 99 20.87 8.60 -1.33
N ASN A 100 21.82 8.91 -0.46
CA ASN A 100 23.14 8.26 -0.44
C ASN A 100 23.15 6.86 0.22
N GLN A 101 22.06 6.43 0.86
CA GLN A 101 21.95 5.09 1.45
C GLN A 101 21.45 4.10 0.40
N THR A 102 22.36 3.35 -0.21
CA THR A 102 22.04 2.25 -1.16
C THR A 102 22.21 0.87 -0.52
N LYS A 103 22.92 0.80 0.61
CA LYS A 103 23.15 -0.42 1.40
C LYS A 103 22.69 -0.22 2.84
N ASP A 104 22.41 -1.32 3.53
CA ASP A 104 21.97 -1.27 4.92
C ASP A 104 23.03 -0.58 5.79
N LYS A 105 22.60 0.23 6.75
CA LYS A 105 23.47 0.91 7.74
C LYS A 105 24.54 1.82 7.11
N GLN A 106 24.32 2.34 5.90
CA GLN A 106 25.30 3.24 5.26
C GLN A 106 25.21 4.67 5.81
N VAL A 107 24.00 5.19 6.04
CA VAL A 107 23.74 6.55 6.52
C VAL A 107 23.05 6.51 7.88
N TYR A 108 21.86 5.91 7.94
CA TYR A 108 21.08 5.79 9.16
C TYR A 108 21.51 4.55 9.95
N GLN A 109 21.78 4.73 11.25
CA GLN A 109 22.16 3.66 12.18
C GLN A 109 21.02 3.24 13.12
N GLN A 110 19.91 3.99 13.12
CA GLN A 110 18.69 3.83 13.93
C GLN A 110 17.58 4.67 13.28
N PRO A 111 16.30 4.55 13.68
CA PRO A 111 15.23 5.41 13.20
C PRO A 111 15.53 6.90 13.40
N VAL A 112 15.43 7.69 12.34
CA VAL A 112 15.62 9.15 12.32
C VAL A 112 14.42 9.78 11.62
N ASN A 113 13.86 10.85 12.17
CA ASN A 113 12.75 11.58 11.55
C ASN A 113 13.16 12.14 10.18
N ARG A 114 12.25 12.02 9.21
CA ARG A 114 12.34 12.67 7.90
C ARG A 114 11.17 13.61 7.76
N ASP A 115 11.48 14.88 7.54
CA ASP A 115 10.48 15.93 7.48
C ASP A 115 9.81 15.94 6.11
N ILE A 116 8.50 15.69 6.09
CA ILE A 116 7.69 15.66 4.88
C ILE A 116 6.42 16.46 5.13
N TRP A 117 6.06 17.28 4.15
CA TRP A 117 4.88 18.12 4.20
C TRP A 117 3.85 17.65 3.19
N ARG A 118 2.62 17.48 3.65
CA ARG A 118 1.44 17.21 2.83
C ARG A 118 0.74 18.52 2.54
N HIS A 119 0.41 18.72 1.27
CA HIS A 119 -0.39 19.85 0.81
C HIS A 119 -1.69 19.32 0.22
N GLU A 120 -2.81 19.88 0.65
CA GLU A 120 -4.14 19.52 0.16
C GLU A 120 -4.93 20.77 -0.20
N ALA A 121 -5.43 20.83 -1.43
CA ALA A 121 -6.41 21.82 -1.84
C ALA A 121 -7.68 21.14 -2.36
N GLU A 122 -8.84 21.67 -1.96
CA GLU A 122 -10.11 21.29 -2.55
C GLU A 122 -10.41 22.18 -3.76
N ILE A 123 -10.74 21.57 -4.88
CA ILE A 123 -11.18 22.25 -6.10
C ILE A 123 -12.70 22.15 -6.15
N THR A 124 -13.39 23.25 -5.92
CA THR A 124 -14.85 23.31 -5.82
C THR A 124 -15.50 23.94 -7.05
N GLY A 125 -16.83 23.84 -7.18
CA GLY A 125 -17.58 24.44 -8.28
C GLY A 125 -17.33 23.76 -9.63
N LEU A 126 -16.85 22.52 -9.62
CA LEU A 126 -16.67 21.72 -10.82
C LEU A 126 -18.04 21.39 -11.44
N THR A 127 -18.11 21.46 -12.76
CA THR A 127 -19.26 20.96 -13.50
C THR A 127 -19.18 19.43 -13.60
N PRO A 128 -20.20 18.68 -13.12
CA PRO A 128 -20.18 17.22 -13.16
C PRO A 128 -19.80 16.65 -14.52
N GLY A 129 -18.91 15.66 -14.52
CA GLY A 129 -18.46 14.95 -15.72
C GLY A 129 -17.53 15.72 -16.67
N THR A 130 -17.19 16.98 -16.35
CA THR A 130 -16.24 17.76 -17.14
C THR A 130 -14.82 17.54 -16.62
N LYS A 131 -13.88 17.25 -17.53
CA LYS A 131 -12.45 17.21 -17.20
C LYS A 131 -11.90 18.63 -17.16
N VAL A 132 -11.11 18.93 -16.15
CA VAL A 132 -10.50 20.23 -15.91
C VAL A 132 -8.99 20.06 -15.78
N ASP A 133 -8.24 20.82 -16.57
CA ASP A 133 -6.79 20.86 -16.45
C ASP A 133 -6.38 21.50 -15.13
N TYR A 134 -5.35 20.95 -14.49
CA TYR A 134 -4.78 21.47 -13.25
C TYR A 134 -3.26 21.26 -13.15
N GLN A 135 -2.61 22.06 -12.31
CA GLN A 135 -1.19 21.99 -12.00
C GLN A 135 -0.96 22.42 -10.54
N VAL A 136 -0.10 21.73 -9.81
CA VAL A 136 0.27 22.13 -8.44
C VAL A 136 1.58 22.91 -8.44
N ILE A 137 1.66 23.88 -7.53
CA ILE A 137 2.77 24.82 -7.40
C ILE A 137 3.08 24.98 -5.91
N SER A 138 4.32 24.68 -5.52
CA SER A 138 4.86 24.89 -4.18
C SER A 138 6.03 25.87 -4.22
N LYS A 139 5.95 26.93 -3.41
CA LYS A 139 6.96 28.00 -3.35
C LYS A 139 7.86 27.84 -2.14
N PRO A 140 9.12 27.38 -2.30
CA PRO A 140 10.08 27.37 -1.20
C PRO A 140 10.47 28.80 -0.80
N GLU A 141 10.88 29.01 0.45
CA GLU A 141 11.31 30.31 0.99
C GLU A 141 12.49 30.92 0.20
N ASN A 142 13.41 30.07 -0.29
CA ASN A 142 14.66 30.51 -0.93
C ASN A 142 14.96 29.74 -2.23
N GLY A 143 13.99 29.65 -3.15
CA GLY A 143 14.19 28.92 -4.41
C GLY A 143 13.16 29.27 -5.49
N GLY A 144 13.27 28.59 -6.64
CA GLY A 144 12.25 28.65 -7.69
C GLY A 144 11.01 27.82 -7.34
N ASP A 145 9.88 28.12 -7.98
CA ASP A 145 8.63 27.38 -7.81
C ASP A 145 8.81 25.89 -8.21
N ALA A 146 8.39 24.98 -7.33
CA ALA A 146 8.27 23.55 -7.62
C ALA A 146 6.91 23.29 -8.26
N MET A 147 6.90 22.82 -9.51
CA MET A 147 5.67 22.66 -10.30
C MET A 147 5.51 21.25 -10.84
N SER A 148 4.29 20.74 -10.84
CA SER A 148 3.97 19.48 -11.54
C SER A 148 3.84 19.69 -13.05
N LYS A 149 3.64 18.61 -13.81
CA LYS A 149 3.03 18.74 -15.15
C LYS A 149 1.56 19.19 -15.02
N VAL A 150 0.94 19.46 -16.16
CA VAL A 150 -0.51 19.66 -16.24
C VAL A 150 -1.20 18.30 -16.36
N TYR A 151 -2.14 18.04 -15.48
CA TYR A 151 -2.97 16.83 -15.45
C TYR A 151 -4.45 17.20 -15.49
N GLN A 152 -5.33 16.21 -15.46
CA GLN A 152 -6.77 16.42 -15.52
C GLN A 152 -7.47 15.87 -14.28
N LEU A 153 -8.39 16.66 -13.73
CA LEU A 153 -9.27 16.24 -12.65
C LEU A 153 -10.73 16.33 -13.09
N THR A 154 -11.61 15.65 -12.37
CA THR A 154 -13.06 15.75 -12.53
C THR A 154 -13.72 15.49 -11.18
N SER A 155 -14.96 15.96 -11.02
CA SER A 155 -15.77 15.63 -9.84
C SER A 155 -16.25 14.17 -9.92
N ALA A 156 -16.95 13.70 -8.89
CA ALA A 156 -17.43 12.33 -8.82
C ALA A 156 -18.27 11.98 -10.07
N PRO A 157 -18.04 10.80 -10.67
CA PRO A 157 -18.78 10.38 -11.85
C PRO A 157 -20.25 10.23 -11.51
N GLN A 158 -21.10 10.70 -12.44
CA GLN A 158 -22.54 10.58 -12.32
C GLN A 158 -22.99 9.13 -12.55
N PRO A 159 -24.10 8.68 -11.91
CA PRO A 159 -24.70 7.38 -12.20
C PRO A 159 -24.93 7.16 -13.70
N GLY A 160 -24.75 5.93 -14.16
CA GLY A 160 -24.87 5.51 -15.56
C GLY A 160 -23.64 5.81 -16.44
N LYS A 161 -22.64 6.55 -15.96
CA LYS A 161 -21.36 6.71 -16.67
C LYS A 161 -20.54 5.42 -16.56
N PRO A 162 -20.15 4.77 -17.67
CA PRO A 162 -19.22 3.65 -17.64
C PRO A 162 -17.85 4.10 -17.13
N LEU A 163 -17.27 3.32 -16.22
CA LEU A 163 -15.97 3.57 -15.58
C LEU A 163 -15.11 2.33 -15.68
N LYS A 164 -13.80 2.53 -15.83
CA LYS A 164 -12.76 1.50 -15.67
C LYS A 164 -12.06 1.70 -14.33
N ILE A 165 -12.32 0.80 -13.39
CA ILE A 165 -11.77 0.87 -12.04
C ILE A 165 -10.69 -0.21 -11.88
N LEU A 166 -9.49 0.19 -11.50
CA LEU A 166 -8.40 -0.75 -11.17
C LEU A 166 -8.68 -1.38 -9.80
N LEU A 167 -8.72 -2.71 -9.75
CA LEU A 167 -8.75 -3.50 -8.52
C LEU A 167 -7.34 -4.05 -8.27
N THR A 168 -6.68 -3.58 -7.21
CA THR A 168 -5.30 -3.97 -6.88
C THR A 168 -5.07 -4.07 -5.37
N SER A 169 -3.98 -4.69 -4.95
CA SER A 169 -3.58 -4.78 -3.55
C SER A 169 -2.09 -5.17 -3.44
N ASP A 170 -1.52 -5.08 -2.23
CA ASP A 170 -0.21 -5.65 -1.87
C ASP A 170 0.96 -5.18 -2.72
N HIS A 171 0.92 -3.91 -3.16
CA HIS A 171 2.01 -3.30 -3.92
C HIS A 171 3.29 -3.31 -3.11
N GLN A 172 3.18 -2.96 -1.83
CA GLN A 172 4.27 -2.78 -0.90
C GLN A 172 5.46 -2.10 -1.58
N LEU A 173 6.53 -2.83 -1.85
CA LEU A 173 7.57 -2.46 -2.82
C LEU A 173 7.97 -3.70 -3.62
N LYS A 174 6.97 -4.50 -4.02
CA LYS A 174 7.22 -5.81 -4.63
C LYS A 174 7.82 -5.66 -6.03
N PRO A 175 8.67 -6.62 -6.44
CA PRO A 175 9.43 -6.53 -7.69
C PRO A 175 8.64 -6.26 -8.97
N MET A 176 7.39 -6.72 -9.07
CA MET A 176 6.60 -6.56 -10.28
C MET A 176 5.59 -5.41 -10.20
N THR A 177 5.56 -4.61 -9.12
CA THR A 177 4.61 -3.50 -8.97
C THR A 177 4.73 -2.47 -10.11
N ALA A 178 5.96 -2.04 -10.44
CA ALA A 178 6.18 -1.06 -11.51
C ALA A 178 5.75 -1.59 -12.90
N VAL A 179 6.10 -2.84 -13.23
CA VAL A 179 5.65 -3.45 -14.49
C VAL A 179 4.15 -3.69 -14.50
N ASN A 180 3.54 -4.09 -13.38
CA ASN A 180 2.10 -4.29 -13.27
C ASN A 180 1.33 -3.02 -13.66
N LEU A 181 1.65 -1.89 -13.01
CA LEU A 181 0.97 -0.62 -13.26
C LEU A 181 1.26 -0.05 -14.64
N GLN A 182 2.47 -0.26 -15.16
CA GLN A 182 2.78 0.09 -16.55
C GLN A 182 1.91 -0.72 -17.52
N LYS A 183 1.76 -2.04 -17.29
CA LYS A 183 0.93 -2.92 -18.12
C LYS A 183 -0.57 -2.66 -17.97
N VAL A 184 -1.04 -2.20 -16.82
CA VAL A 184 -2.40 -1.65 -16.67
C VAL A 184 -2.60 -0.50 -17.66
N LYS A 185 -1.73 0.51 -17.65
CA LYS A 185 -1.84 1.69 -18.53
C LYS A 185 -1.74 1.33 -20.02
N GLU A 186 -0.81 0.46 -20.38
CA GLU A 186 -0.63 -0.02 -21.76
C GLU A 186 -1.82 -0.85 -22.28
N THR A 187 -2.52 -1.58 -21.39
CA THR A 187 -3.61 -2.48 -21.78
C THR A 187 -4.97 -1.79 -21.78
N VAL A 188 -5.23 -0.98 -20.76
CA VAL A 188 -6.58 -0.46 -20.44
C VAL A 188 -6.74 1.00 -20.85
N GLY A 189 -5.63 1.73 -20.95
CA GLY A 189 -5.60 3.18 -21.18
C GLY A 189 -5.90 3.94 -19.89
N ASP A 190 -6.75 4.96 -19.99
CA ASP A 190 -7.17 5.73 -18.82
C ASP A 190 -7.98 4.88 -17.84
N ILE A 191 -7.66 5.05 -16.57
CA ILE A 191 -8.35 4.46 -15.42
C ILE A 191 -9.17 5.59 -14.80
N ASP A 192 -10.42 5.32 -14.42
CA ASP A 192 -11.32 6.31 -13.83
C ASP A 192 -11.25 6.32 -12.30
N GLY A 193 -10.79 5.23 -11.67
CA GLY A 193 -10.60 5.13 -10.22
C GLY A 193 -9.77 3.92 -9.83
N VAL A 194 -9.19 3.94 -8.62
CA VAL A 194 -8.40 2.83 -8.08
C VAL A 194 -9.00 2.38 -6.76
N PHE A 195 -9.36 1.09 -6.66
CA PHE A 195 -9.72 0.44 -5.40
C PHE A 195 -8.55 -0.45 -4.97
N MET A 196 -7.94 -0.09 -3.85
CA MET A 196 -6.72 -0.73 -3.36
C MET A 196 -6.92 -1.38 -1.99
N ALA A 197 -6.90 -2.71 -1.96
CA ALA A 197 -7.29 -3.50 -0.78
C ALA A 197 -6.15 -3.69 0.26
N GLY A 198 -5.41 -2.62 0.57
CA GLY A 198 -4.38 -2.62 1.62
C GLY A 198 -3.00 -3.10 1.18
N ASP A 199 -2.06 -3.04 2.12
CA ASP A 199 -0.63 -3.34 1.97
C ASP A 199 0.04 -2.52 0.86
N LEU A 200 0.01 -1.20 1.05
CA LEU A 200 0.50 -0.19 0.12
C LEU A 200 2.02 -0.10 0.13
N VAL A 201 2.65 -0.18 1.31
CA VAL A 201 4.11 -0.19 1.54
C VAL A 201 4.51 -1.39 2.40
N ASN A 202 5.78 -1.60 2.73
CA ASN A 202 6.17 -2.64 3.69
C ASN A 202 6.18 -2.12 5.13
N ILE A 203 6.60 -0.87 5.36
CA ILE A 203 6.68 -0.27 6.69
C ILE A 203 6.09 1.15 6.62
N PRO A 204 4.98 1.43 7.31
CA PRO A 204 4.22 2.66 7.09
C PRO A 204 5.02 3.90 7.50
N ASP A 205 5.82 3.82 8.57
CA ASP A 205 6.64 4.94 9.03
C ASP A 205 7.93 5.14 8.22
N ARG A 206 8.28 4.24 7.28
CA ARG A 206 9.48 4.41 6.44
C ARG A 206 9.15 5.28 5.24
N ALA A 207 9.54 6.55 5.31
CA ALA A 207 9.19 7.56 4.33
C ALA A 207 9.59 7.18 2.90
N SER A 208 10.82 6.71 2.70
CA SER A 208 11.31 6.31 1.38
C SER A 208 10.42 5.29 0.66
N GLU A 209 9.72 4.41 1.38
CA GLU A 209 8.82 3.43 0.78
C GLU A 209 7.59 4.05 0.10
N TRP A 210 7.15 5.19 0.59
CA TRP A 210 6.11 5.98 -0.05
C TRP A 210 6.64 6.76 -1.24
N PHE A 211 7.80 7.40 -1.09
CA PHE A 211 8.15 8.57 -1.89
C PHE A 211 9.27 8.35 -2.91
N ASP A 212 10.38 7.71 -2.52
CA ASP A 212 11.64 7.80 -3.30
C ASP A 212 12.64 6.68 -3.02
N ASP A 213 12.16 5.47 -2.70
CA ASP A 213 13.03 4.32 -2.51
C ASP A 213 13.89 4.03 -3.76
N ASN A 214 15.21 4.05 -3.58
CA ASN A 214 16.25 3.85 -4.59
C ASN A 214 16.16 2.49 -5.31
N ARG A 215 15.41 1.51 -4.78
CA ARG A 215 15.14 0.25 -5.50
C ARG A 215 14.18 0.46 -6.66
N GLY A 216 13.47 1.59 -6.70
CA GLY A 216 12.68 2.02 -7.84
C GLY A 216 11.22 1.58 -7.86
N ALA A 217 10.69 1.06 -6.74
CA ALA A 217 9.30 0.58 -6.62
C ALA A 217 8.53 1.25 -5.47
N ALA A 218 8.92 2.46 -5.05
CA ALA A 218 8.16 3.23 -4.06
C ALA A 218 6.73 3.50 -4.54
N PHE A 219 5.81 3.60 -3.58
CA PHE A 219 4.37 3.62 -3.82
C PHE A 219 3.92 4.71 -4.79
N PHE A 220 4.20 5.98 -4.48
CA PHE A 220 3.80 7.10 -5.33
C PHE A 220 4.49 7.05 -6.70
N PRO A 221 5.83 6.90 -6.81
CA PRO A 221 6.47 6.76 -8.11
C PRO A 221 5.87 5.69 -9.02
N ALA A 222 5.53 4.51 -8.48
CA ALA A 222 4.95 3.42 -9.28
C ALA A 222 3.54 3.76 -9.82
N LEU A 223 2.67 4.36 -9.00
CA LEU A 223 1.34 4.82 -9.41
C LEU A 223 1.32 6.12 -10.22
N GLN A 224 2.47 6.78 -10.33
CA GLN A 224 2.64 8.05 -11.03
C GLN A 224 3.40 7.92 -12.36
N GLY A 225 3.82 6.71 -12.74
CA GLY A 225 4.63 6.52 -13.96
C GLY A 225 6.05 7.06 -13.83
N ARG A 226 6.56 7.13 -12.60
CA ARG A 226 7.88 7.67 -12.22
C ARG A 226 8.78 6.67 -11.49
N ALA A 227 8.37 5.40 -11.40
CA ALA A 227 9.22 4.33 -10.89
C ALA A 227 10.46 4.14 -11.78
N ASN A 228 11.43 3.39 -11.27
CA ASN A 228 12.66 3.06 -11.99
C ASN A 228 13.12 1.66 -11.59
N TYR A 229 12.21 0.69 -11.68
CA TYR A 229 12.49 -0.68 -11.25
C TYR A 229 13.08 -1.48 -12.41
N GLU A 230 14.26 -2.06 -12.22
CA GLU A 230 14.92 -2.91 -13.21
C GLU A 230 14.63 -4.38 -12.92
N ILE A 231 14.07 -5.10 -13.90
CA ILE A 231 13.99 -6.56 -13.89
C ILE A 231 15.05 -7.11 -14.84
N ASP A 232 15.96 -7.93 -14.33
CA ASP A 232 16.92 -8.68 -15.12
C ASP A 232 16.36 -10.09 -15.39
N THR A 233 16.10 -10.38 -16.67
CA THR A 233 15.77 -11.74 -17.11
C THR A 233 16.86 -12.25 -18.03
N ASN A 234 17.62 -13.25 -17.58
CA ASN A 234 18.66 -13.91 -18.36
C ASN A 234 19.69 -12.93 -18.99
N GLY A 235 20.03 -11.85 -18.26
CA GLY A 235 20.96 -10.82 -18.71
C GLY A 235 20.32 -9.69 -19.52
N VAL A 236 19.01 -9.76 -19.80
CA VAL A 236 18.25 -8.67 -20.40
C VAL A 236 17.62 -7.83 -19.30
N LYS A 237 18.16 -6.63 -19.10
CA LYS A 237 17.65 -5.65 -18.15
C LYS A 237 16.55 -4.82 -18.78
N THR A 238 15.36 -4.86 -18.20
CA THR A 238 14.23 -4.02 -18.60
C THR A 238 13.86 -3.12 -17.43
N VAL A 239 13.82 -1.81 -17.67
CA VAL A 239 13.40 -0.82 -16.68
C VAL A 239 11.92 -0.52 -16.87
N TYR A 240 11.16 -0.57 -15.79
CA TYR A 240 9.74 -0.27 -15.74
C TYR A 240 9.48 0.98 -14.91
N THR A 241 8.58 1.83 -15.41
CA THR A 241 8.32 3.15 -14.82
C THR A 241 7.01 3.24 -14.06
N GLY A 242 6.22 2.16 -13.97
CA GLY A 242 4.88 2.26 -13.41
C GLY A 242 3.88 2.86 -14.41
N GLY A 243 2.71 3.27 -13.92
CA GLY A 243 1.66 3.88 -14.75
C GLY A 243 1.25 5.24 -14.21
N GLU A 244 1.09 6.25 -15.07
CA GLU A 244 0.51 7.56 -14.70
C GLU A 244 -1.01 7.40 -14.50
N ILE A 245 -1.42 7.13 -13.26
CA ILE A 245 -2.80 6.77 -12.91
C ILE A 245 -3.40 7.82 -11.97
N ILE A 246 -2.84 7.97 -10.77
CA ILE A 246 -3.49 8.69 -9.68
C ILE A 246 -3.47 10.22 -9.83
N GLN A 247 -2.71 10.74 -10.78
CA GLN A 247 -2.78 12.15 -11.20
C GLN A 247 -4.09 12.48 -11.91
N ASN A 248 -4.78 11.48 -12.45
CA ASN A 248 -6.01 11.68 -13.22
C ASN A 248 -7.22 10.90 -12.68
N ALA A 249 -7.00 10.06 -11.66
CA ALA A 249 -8.01 9.18 -11.09
C ALA A 249 -7.92 9.18 -9.55
N PRO A 250 -9.06 9.28 -8.83
CA PRO A 250 -9.06 9.14 -7.39
C PRO A 250 -8.68 7.72 -6.96
N ILE A 251 -7.97 7.64 -5.83
CA ILE A 251 -7.61 6.37 -5.17
C ILE A 251 -8.40 6.20 -3.87
N PHE A 252 -8.93 4.99 -3.67
CA PHE A 252 -9.64 4.55 -2.47
C PHE A 252 -8.93 3.33 -1.89
N THR A 253 -8.51 3.43 -0.64
CA THR A 253 -7.67 2.41 0.02
C THR A 253 -8.39 1.79 1.22
N ALA A 254 -8.08 0.53 1.50
CA ALA A 254 -8.35 -0.12 2.79
C ALA A 254 -7.06 -0.22 3.60
N LEU A 255 -7.19 -0.40 4.91
CA LEU A 255 -6.07 -0.69 5.80
C LEU A 255 -5.72 -2.19 5.73
N GLY A 256 -4.50 -2.49 5.32
CA GLY A 256 -3.85 -3.79 5.46
C GLY A 256 -2.98 -3.86 6.71
N ASN A 257 -2.32 -5.01 6.94
CA ASN A 257 -1.44 -5.15 8.10
C ASN A 257 -0.14 -4.38 7.96
N HIS A 258 0.22 -3.94 6.75
CA HIS A 258 1.39 -3.10 6.51
C HIS A 258 1.12 -1.60 6.65
N GLU A 259 -0.12 -1.18 6.87
CA GLU A 259 -0.45 0.21 7.23
C GLU A 259 -0.42 0.45 8.75
N VAL A 260 -0.24 -0.62 9.54
CA VAL A 260 -0.30 -0.57 11.00
C VAL A 260 1.09 -0.65 11.61
N MET A 261 1.49 0.42 12.30
CA MET A 261 2.75 0.48 13.03
C MET A 261 2.56 0.00 14.48
N GLY A 262 3.52 -0.77 15.00
CA GLY A 262 3.56 -1.15 16.40
C GLY A 262 4.14 -0.06 17.31
N ARG A 263 4.69 -0.48 18.46
CA ARG A 263 5.11 0.44 19.52
C ARG A 263 6.37 1.22 19.16
N ARG A 264 6.25 2.54 19.04
CA ARG A 264 7.36 3.46 18.73
C ARG A 264 8.43 3.46 19.83
N GLY A 265 9.70 3.45 19.44
CA GLY A 265 10.85 3.51 20.35
C GLY A 265 11.15 2.24 21.14
N LYS A 266 10.48 1.12 20.83
CA LYS A 266 10.71 -0.19 21.47
C LYS A 266 11.70 -1.09 20.74
N SER A 267 12.19 -0.65 19.59
CA SER A 267 13.22 -1.33 18.81
C SER A 267 14.19 -0.33 18.19
N ASP A 268 15.41 -0.80 17.90
CA ASP A 268 16.43 -0.01 17.21
C ASP A 268 16.19 0.08 15.69
N SER A 269 15.05 -0.38 15.16
CA SER A 269 14.70 -0.32 13.74
C SER A 269 13.20 -0.18 13.54
N LEU A 270 12.77 0.41 12.41
CA LEU A 270 11.35 0.54 12.10
C LEU A 270 10.70 -0.83 11.88
N GLY A 271 11.44 -1.78 11.28
CA GLY A 271 10.97 -3.16 11.13
C GLY A 271 10.72 -3.87 12.47
N GLY A 272 11.53 -3.56 13.50
CA GLY A 272 11.32 -4.11 14.83
C GLY A 272 10.14 -3.46 15.56
N GLU A 273 9.94 -2.14 15.41
CA GLU A 273 8.76 -1.44 15.96
C GLU A 273 7.48 -1.90 15.26
N TYR A 274 7.48 -2.03 13.93
CA TYR A 274 6.38 -2.56 13.12
C TYR A 274 5.88 -3.91 13.65
N ASN A 275 6.80 -4.83 13.92
CA ASN A 275 6.46 -6.15 14.45
C ASN A 275 6.07 -6.13 15.94
N ASP A 276 6.23 -5.01 16.64
CA ASP A 276 6.00 -4.94 18.08
C ASP A 276 4.62 -4.38 18.44
N THR A 277 3.59 -5.08 18.00
CA THR A 277 2.19 -4.80 18.35
C THR A 277 1.74 -5.65 19.55
N ILE A 278 0.87 -5.08 20.39
CA ILE A 278 0.11 -5.80 21.42
C ILE A 278 -1.36 -5.36 21.37
N PRO A 279 -2.34 -6.18 21.79
CA PRO A 279 -3.76 -5.81 21.78
C PRO A 279 -4.03 -4.54 22.61
N ARG A 280 -4.96 -3.68 22.16
CA ARG A 280 -5.31 -2.43 22.85
C ARG A 280 -5.72 -2.66 24.31
N ALA A 281 -6.48 -3.72 24.59
CA ALA A 281 -6.89 -4.07 25.95
C ALA A 281 -5.69 -4.38 26.86
N VAL A 282 -4.65 -5.02 26.32
CA VAL A 282 -3.42 -5.33 27.04
C VAL A 282 -2.62 -4.05 27.27
N ALA A 283 -2.42 -3.24 26.23
CA ALA A 283 -1.73 -1.95 26.35
C ALA A 283 -2.41 -1.03 27.37
N LYS A 284 -3.75 -1.00 27.40
CA LYS A 284 -4.54 -0.25 28.38
C LYS A 284 -4.22 -0.66 29.81
N ASN A 285 -4.06 -1.95 30.06
CA ASN A 285 -3.74 -2.46 31.38
C ASN A 285 -2.32 -2.06 31.84
N PHE A 286 -1.36 -1.96 30.92
CA PHE A 286 0.02 -1.57 31.23
C PHE A 286 0.23 -0.06 31.30
N TYR A 287 -0.37 0.69 30.38
CA TYR A 287 0.01 2.08 30.11
C TYR A 287 -1.16 3.08 30.24
N GLY A 288 -2.39 2.60 30.45
CA GLY A 288 -3.59 3.42 30.52
C GLY A 288 -4.12 3.86 29.14
N GLU A 289 -5.29 4.50 29.14
CA GLU A 289 -6.03 4.86 27.91
C GLU A 289 -5.33 5.95 27.08
N SER A 290 -4.70 6.94 27.73
CA SER A 290 -4.21 8.17 27.10
C SER A 290 -2.99 7.97 26.20
N SER A 291 -2.42 6.76 26.15
CA SER A 291 -1.19 6.47 25.41
C SER A 291 -1.29 5.21 24.53
N LEU A 292 -2.50 4.78 24.20
CA LEU A 292 -2.75 3.53 23.46
C LEU A 292 -2.12 3.50 22.06
N SER A 293 -2.24 4.58 21.26
CA SER A 293 -1.64 4.63 19.90
C SER A 293 -0.13 4.36 19.94
N ALA A 294 0.58 4.96 20.90
CA ALA A 294 2.03 4.81 21.05
C ALA A 294 2.45 3.46 21.67
N ASN A 295 1.59 2.81 22.45
CA ASN A 295 1.93 1.63 23.26
C ASN A 295 1.17 0.34 22.87
N SER A 296 0.38 0.37 21.80
CA SER A 296 -0.29 -0.79 21.21
C SER A 296 0.08 -0.88 19.74
N PHE A 297 -0.61 -0.09 18.92
CA PHE A 297 -0.39 0.09 17.49
C PHE A 297 -1.20 1.30 16.99
N ASN A 298 -0.84 1.82 15.83
CA ASN A 298 -1.54 2.93 15.17
C ASN A 298 -1.44 2.84 13.64
N SER A 299 -2.28 3.61 12.95
CA SER A 299 -2.28 3.81 11.50
C SER A 299 -2.02 5.28 11.14
N ASP A 300 -1.34 6.01 12.04
CA ASP A 300 -1.27 7.47 12.00
C ASP A 300 -0.63 7.97 10.68
N THR A 301 0.46 7.35 10.22
CA THR A 301 1.10 7.72 8.93
C THR A 301 0.17 7.52 7.74
N TYR A 302 -0.65 6.46 7.73
CA TYR A 302 -1.62 6.23 6.67
C TYR A 302 -2.74 7.29 6.69
N GLU A 303 -3.31 7.56 7.87
CA GLU A 303 -4.38 8.55 8.06
C GLU A 303 -3.89 9.98 7.77
N GLU A 304 -2.60 10.28 7.98
CA GLU A 304 -2.02 11.58 7.59
C GLU A 304 -1.76 11.70 6.08
N ILE A 305 -1.52 10.59 5.37
CA ILE A 305 -1.24 10.61 3.92
C ILE A 305 -2.52 10.74 3.11
N PHE A 306 -3.57 9.98 3.46
CA PHE A 306 -4.79 9.88 2.66
C PHE A 306 -5.96 10.64 3.30
N SER A 307 -6.68 11.43 2.49
CA SER A 307 -8.05 11.82 2.82
C SER A 307 -9.04 10.86 2.17
N LEU A 308 -9.85 10.22 3.00
CA LEU A 308 -10.82 9.21 2.59
C LEU A 308 -12.21 9.60 3.09
N PRO A 309 -13.28 8.97 2.59
CA PRO A 309 -14.60 9.14 3.18
C PRO A 309 -14.58 8.79 4.67
N GLU A 310 -15.34 9.52 5.47
CA GLU A 310 -15.41 9.32 6.92
C GLU A 310 -16.68 8.55 7.32
N SER A 311 -16.54 7.59 8.24
CA SER A 311 -17.65 7.02 8.98
C SER A 311 -17.72 7.57 10.41
N LYS A 312 -18.92 7.57 10.99
CA LYS A 312 -19.17 8.11 12.32
C LYS A 312 -18.34 7.44 13.42
N THR A 313 -18.12 6.13 13.32
CA THR A 313 -17.42 5.34 14.35
C THR A 313 -15.99 4.99 13.96
N GLY A 314 -15.67 5.01 12.66
CA GLY A 314 -14.37 4.60 12.14
C GLY A 314 -13.46 5.74 11.70
N GLY A 315 -13.99 6.96 11.57
CA GLY A 315 -13.29 8.02 10.84
C GLY A 315 -13.00 7.53 9.42
N GLU A 316 -11.78 7.73 8.96
CA GLU A 316 -11.31 7.32 7.63
C GLU A 316 -10.85 5.85 7.55
N LYS A 317 -10.85 5.11 8.67
CA LYS A 317 -10.32 3.74 8.74
C LYS A 317 -11.22 2.69 8.11
N TYR A 318 -12.53 2.88 8.22
CA TYR A 318 -13.55 2.10 7.52
C TYR A 318 -14.69 3.04 7.14
N TYR A 319 -15.17 2.93 5.91
CA TYR A 319 -16.03 3.94 5.29
C TYR A 319 -16.82 3.39 4.13
N ALA A 320 -17.78 4.17 3.63
CA ALA A 320 -18.49 3.87 2.40
C ALA A 320 -18.61 5.12 1.51
N THR A 321 -18.62 4.91 0.20
CA THR A 321 -18.77 6.00 -0.78
C THR A 321 -19.41 5.52 -2.07
N THR A 322 -20.06 6.45 -2.75
CA THR A 322 -20.65 6.21 -4.07
C THR A 322 -19.74 6.79 -5.15
N PHE A 323 -19.38 5.95 -6.13
CA PHE A 323 -18.53 6.33 -7.25
C PHE A 323 -19.19 5.85 -8.56
N GLY A 324 -19.97 6.73 -9.18
CA GLY A 324 -20.79 6.38 -10.34
C GLY A 324 -21.87 5.39 -9.95
N ASP A 325 -21.89 4.23 -10.61
CA ASP A 325 -22.83 3.13 -10.34
C ASP A 325 -22.45 2.25 -9.15
N VAL A 326 -21.27 2.48 -8.54
CA VAL A 326 -20.72 1.64 -7.48
C VAL A 326 -20.98 2.26 -6.11
N ARG A 327 -21.51 1.46 -5.17
CA ARG A 327 -21.34 1.69 -3.73
C ARG A 327 -20.18 0.83 -3.25
N LEU A 328 -19.09 1.49 -2.86
CA LEU A 328 -17.92 0.87 -2.25
C LEU A 328 -18.02 0.98 -0.73
N VAL A 329 -17.93 -0.14 -0.04
CA VAL A 329 -17.77 -0.24 1.41
C VAL A 329 -16.35 -0.74 1.69
N SER A 330 -15.53 0.04 2.39
CA SER A 330 -14.17 -0.31 2.79
C SER A 330 -14.13 -0.66 4.27
N LEU A 331 -13.67 -1.86 4.61
CA LEU A 331 -13.59 -2.38 5.98
C LEU A 331 -12.14 -2.43 6.46
N TYR A 332 -11.95 -2.12 7.73
CA TYR A 332 -10.70 -2.36 8.45
C TYR A 332 -10.72 -3.78 9.03
N ALA A 333 -10.53 -4.77 8.17
CA ALA A 333 -10.39 -6.17 8.55
C ALA A 333 -8.99 -6.67 8.17
N THR A 334 -8.08 -6.60 9.15
CA THR A 334 -6.72 -7.15 9.09
C THR A 334 -6.19 -7.47 10.50
N ASN A 335 -5.08 -8.20 10.56
CA ASN A 335 -4.45 -8.67 11.79
C ASN A 335 -2.93 -8.58 11.69
N ILE A 336 -2.23 -8.65 12.82
CA ILE A 336 -0.76 -8.69 12.80
C ILE A 336 -0.28 -10.02 12.21
N TRP A 337 0.50 -9.97 11.13
CA TRP A 337 1.17 -11.17 10.66
C TRP A 337 2.20 -11.68 11.69
N ARG A 338 2.14 -12.99 12.00
CA ARG A 338 3.10 -13.66 12.89
C ARG A 338 3.65 -14.91 12.25
N VAL A 339 4.91 -15.22 12.57
CA VAL A 339 5.57 -16.44 12.11
C VAL A 339 4.78 -17.70 12.55
N PRO A 340 4.48 -18.64 11.62
CA PRO A 340 3.76 -19.88 11.93
C PRO A 340 4.73 -20.94 12.52
N SER A 341 5.34 -20.64 13.67
CA SER A 341 6.36 -21.50 14.29
C SER A 341 5.96 -21.96 15.69
N LEU A 342 6.38 -23.19 16.04
CA LEU A 342 6.33 -23.74 17.40
C LEU A 342 7.70 -23.75 18.09
N GLU A 343 8.74 -23.17 17.50
CA GLU A 343 10.08 -23.11 18.10
C GLU A 343 10.10 -22.26 19.39
N PRO A 344 10.97 -22.58 20.37
CA PRO A 344 10.99 -21.90 21.67
C PRO A 344 11.26 -20.39 21.64
N ASP A 345 11.91 -19.89 20.60
CA ASP A 345 12.27 -18.49 20.38
C ASP A 345 11.27 -17.74 19.48
N ALA A 346 10.18 -18.39 19.05
CA ALA A 346 9.14 -17.77 18.24
C ALA A 346 8.25 -16.83 19.07
N LYS A 347 8.22 -15.54 18.70
CA LYS A 347 7.12 -14.61 19.03
C LYS A 347 6.04 -14.81 17.97
N GLY A 348 5.38 -15.96 18.05
CA GLY A 348 4.72 -16.60 16.91
C GLY A 348 3.21 -16.55 16.96
N LYS A 349 2.62 -17.04 15.87
CA LYS A 349 1.18 -17.21 15.71
C LYS A 349 0.57 -18.11 16.78
N TYR A 350 1.28 -19.17 17.17
CA TYR A 350 0.72 -20.23 18.03
C TYR A 350 1.32 -20.28 19.44
N ARG A 351 2.30 -19.43 19.75
CA ARG A 351 2.99 -19.45 21.05
C ARG A 351 3.76 -18.17 21.34
N GLU A 352 4.11 -18.01 22.62
CA GLU A 352 5.10 -17.04 23.06
C GLU A 352 6.52 -17.61 23.13
N ARG A 353 7.49 -16.69 23.09
CA ARG A 353 8.91 -16.97 23.34
C ARG A 353 9.07 -17.44 24.77
N ALA A 354 9.80 -18.55 24.95
CA ALA A 354 10.07 -19.10 26.27
C ALA A 354 10.80 -18.12 27.19
N ALA A 355 11.65 -17.25 26.62
CA ALA A 355 12.36 -16.20 27.35
C ALA A 355 11.43 -15.11 27.93
N ASP A 356 10.23 -14.94 27.36
CA ASP A 356 9.30 -13.86 27.71
C ASP A 356 8.14 -14.32 28.60
N PHE A 357 8.05 -15.60 28.99
CA PHE A 357 6.91 -16.11 29.77
C PHE A 357 6.60 -15.31 31.05
N ASN A 358 7.60 -14.70 31.68
CA ASN A 358 7.41 -13.89 32.88
C ASN A 358 7.32 -12.37 32.60
N ASN A 359 7.33 -11.96 31.34
CA ASN A 359 7.31 -10.56 30.90
C ASN A 359 6.16 -10.33 29.89
N PRO A 360 4.90 -10.21 30.34
CA PRO A 360 3.76 -10.15 29.42
C PRO A 360 3.75 -8.90 28.53
N GLU A 361 4.50 -7.86 28.87
CA GLU A 361 4.74 -6.70 28.00
C GLU A 361 5.53 -7.02 26.72
N ASN A 362 6.24 -8.15 26.70
CA ASN A 362 7.06 -8.62 25.56
C ASN A 362 6.35 -9.66 24.69
N TRP A 363 5.22 -10.20 25.16
CA TRP A 363 4.42 -11.19 24.43
C TRP A 363 3.95 -10.65 23.07
N GLY A 364 3.77 -11.56 22.11
CA GLY A 364 3.21 -11.27 20.79
C GLY A 364 1.68 -11.29 20.74
N TYR A 365 1.07 -11.97 21.71
CA TYR A 365 -0.38 -12.20 21.80
C TYR A 365 -0.95 -12.84 20.54
N GLY A 366 -0.18 -13.76 19.94
CA GLY A 366 -0.55 -14.38 18.68
C GLY A 366 -0.74 -13.37 17.53
N GLN A 367 -1.53 -13.80 16.55
CA GLN A 367 -2.05 -13.03 15.43
C GLN A 367 -3.37 -12.38 15.86
N HIS A 368 -3.28 -11.28 16.61
CA HIS A 368 -4.46 -10.55 17.05
C HIS A 368 -4.98 -9.60 15.96
N ILE A 369 -6.29 -9.35 16.00
CA ILE A 369 -6.99 -8.43 15.10
C ILE A 369 -6.77 -6.98 15.56
N PHE A 370 -6.60 -6.06 14.60
CA PHE A 370 -6.37 -4.64 14.91
C PHE A 370 -7.67 -3.87 15.21
N GLU A 371 -8.72 -4.14 14.45
CA GLU A 371 -10.03 -3.50 14.62
C GLU A 371 -11.13 -4.58 14.69
N PRO A 372 -11.87 -4.69 15.80
CA PRO A 372 -12.91 -5.71 15.96
C PRO A 372 -14.02 -5.58 14.91
N ILE A 373 -14.45 -6.71 14.35
CA ILE A 373 -15.53 -6.81 13.36
C ILE A 373 -16.54 -7.92 13.69
N ASP A 374 -16.37 -8.57 14.84
CA ASP A 374 -17.34 -9.52 15.37
C ASP A 374 -18.68 -8.86 15.69
N LYS A 375 -19.74 -9.67 15.70
CA LYS A 375 -21.10 -9.21 15.93
C LYS A 375 -21.22 -8.36 17.21
N GLY A 376 -21.65 -7.12 17.04
CA GLY A 376 -21.83 -6.15 18.13
C GLY A 376 -20.67 -5.17 18.31
N SER A 377 -19.55 -5.35 17.60
CA SER A 377 -18.48 -4.36 17.53
C SER A 377 -18.96 -3.05 16.87
N ALA A 378 -18.21 -1.97 17.08
CA ALA A 378 -18.53 -0.67 16.47
C ALA A 378 -18.55 -0.75 14.94
N GLN A 379 -17.54 -1.38 14.34
CA GLN A 379 -17.45 -1.57 12.89
C GLN A 379 -18.56 -2.48 12.36
N TYR A 380 -18.90 -3.57 13.06
CA TYR A 380 -20.00 -4.46 12.65
C TYR A 380 -21.34 -3.73 12.66
N ASN A 381 -21.65 -2.99 13.74
CA ASN A 381 -22.91 -2.26 13.85
C ASN A 381 -23.00 -1.15 12.79
N TRP A 382 -21.89 -0.44 12.53
CA TRP A 382 -21.82 0.51 11.43
C TRP A 382 -22.06 -0.16 10.08
N LEU A 383 -21.47 -1.34 9.83
CA LEU A 383 -21.70 -2.08 8.60
C LEU A 383 -23.17 -2.47 8.45
N VAL A 384 -23.84 -2.91 9.51
CA VAL A 384 -25.28 -3.18 9.50
C VAL A 384 -26.07 -1.93 9.12
N GLU A 385 -25.74 -0.76 9.68
CA GLU A 385 -26.39 0.51 9.35
C GLU A 385 -26.14 0.89 7.87
N GLU A 386 -24.90 0.79 7.41
CA GLU A 386 -24.50 1.10 6.03
C GLU A 386 -25.18 0.20 5.00
N LEU A 387 -25.22 -1.11 5.24
CA LEU A 387 -25.90 -2.05 4.34
C LEU A 387 -27.40 -1.77 4.25
N ASN A 388 -28.02 -1.22 5.30
CA ASN A 388 -29.44 -0.81 5.28
C ASN A 388 -29.67 0.62 4.74
N SER A 389 -28.62 1.36 4.37
CA SER A 389 -28.74 2.72 3.84
C SER A 389 -29.42 2.76 2.47
N GLU A 390 -30.02 3.90 2.13
CA GLU A 390 -30.65 4.10 0.82
C GLU A 390 -29.61 4.02 -0.30
N GLU A 391 -28.44 4.63 -0.07
CA GLU A 391 -27.31 4.64 -1.00
C GLU A 391 -26.84 3.23 -1.32
N PHE A 392 -26.70 2.36 -0.31
CA PHE A 392 -26.30 0.97 -0.53
C PHE A 392 -27.41 0.15 -1.19
N GLN A 393 -28.65 0.29 -0.74
CA GLN A 393 -29.76 -0.50 -1.27
C GLN A 393 -30.05 -0.20 -2.75
N GLN A 394 -29.92 1.07 -3.16
CA GLN A 394 -30.18 1.53 -4.54
C GLN A 394 -28.98 1.39 -5.49
N ALA A 395 -27.77 1.15 -4.98
CA ALA A 395 -26.59 1.02 -5.83
C ALA A 395 -26.68 -0.18 -6.76
N LYS A 396 -26.27 0.03 -8.02
CA LYS A 396 -26.25 -1.00 -9.07
C LYS A 396 -25.13 -2.02 -8.86
N TYR A 397 -23.96 -1.56 -8.40
CA TYR A 397 -22.86 -2.44 -7.99
C TYR A 397 -22.50 -2.21 -6.52
N LYS A 398 -22.69 -3.24 -5.71
CA LYS A 398 -22.45 -3.28 -4.27
C LYS A 398 -21.17 -4.05 -4.01
N ILE A 399 -20.13 -3.32 -3.61
CA ILE A 399 -18.77 -3.85 -3.47
C ILE A 399 -18.30 -3.64 -2.05
N VAL A 400 -17.79 -4.70 -1.43
CA VAL A 400 -17.08 -4.65 -0.16
C VAL A 400 -15.60 -4.88 -0.42
N MET A 401 -14.75 -4.02 0.13
CA MET A 401 -13.29 -4.11 0.06
C MET A 401 -12.74 -4.26 1.47
N LEU A 402 -11.82 -5.19 1.67
CA LEU A 402 -11.10 -5.43 2.92
C LEU A 402 -9.73 -6.03 2.62
N HIS A 403 -8.81 -6.06 3.58
CA HIS A 403 -7.49 -6.61 3.30
C HIS A 403 -7.41 -8.13 3.51
N HIS A 404 -7.86 -8.63 4.68
CA HIS A 404 -7.77 -10.06 4.99
C HIS A 404 -8.72 -10.91 4.14
N PRO A 405 -8.28 -12.05 3.58
CA PRO A 405 -9.09 -12.87 2.69
C PRO A 405 -10.22 -13.56 3.45
N VAL A 406 -11.39 -13.60 2.81
CA VAL A 406 -12.55 -14.35 3.30
C VAL A 406 -12.52 -15.81 2.82
N HIS A 407 -12.20 -16.01 1.55
CA HIS A 407 -12.00 -17.32 0.92
C HIS A 407 -10.70 -17.28 0.13
N SER A 408 -9.76 -18.20 0.36
CA SER A 408 -8.49 -18.15 -0.38
C SER A 408 -7.75 -19.49 -0.40
N LEU A 409 -6.97 -19.68 -1.46
CA LEU A 409 -5.97 -20.73 -1.58
C LEU A 409 -4.62 -20.29 -1.00
N GLY A 410 -4.49 -19.03 -0.56
CA GLY A 410 -3.28 -18.45 0.01
C GLY A 410 -2.88 -19.04 1.36
N ASP A 411 -1.65 -18.77 1.82
CA ASP A 411 -1.16 -19.24 3.13
C ASP A 411 -1.80 -18.46 4.28
N ASN A 412 -1.94 -17.14 4.12
CA ASN A 412 -2.24 -16.22 5.23
C ASN A 412 -3.70 -16.23 5.68
N ILE A 413 -4.60 -16.94 4.97
CA ILE A 413 -5.96 -17.24 5.44
C ILE A 413 -5.97 -18.24 6.60
N VAL A 414 -4.86 -18.96 6.84
CA VAL A 414 -4.73 -19.85 7.99
C VAL A 414 -3.87 -19.17 9.06
N PRO A 415 -4.37 -19.04 10.29
CA PRO A 415 -5.58 -19.62 10.85
C PRO A 415 -6.78 -18.69 10.66
N ALA A 416 -7.94 -19.12 11.14
CA ALA A 416 -9.19 -18.35 11.12
C ALA A 416 -9.03 -16.91 11.63
N TYR A 417 -9.77 -15.99 11.02
CA TYR A 417 -9.80 -14.57 11.37
C TYR A 417 -10.61 -14.36 12.66
N THR A 418 -9.97 -14.64 13.79
CA THR A 418 -10.59 -14.56 15.12
C THR A 418 -9.59 -14.09 16.17
N ASN A 419 -10.09 -13.65 17.32
CA ASN A 419 -9.20 -13.35 18.44
C ASN A 419 -8.53 -14.64 18.95
N PRO A 420 -7.21 -14.63 19.21
CA PRO A 420 -6.51 -15.82 19.67
C PRO A 420 -6.99 -16.25 21.06
N VAL A 421 -7.33 -17.52 21.21
CA VAL A 421 -7.65 -18.17 22.49
C VAL A 421 -6.34 -18.57 23.17
N GLN A 422 -5.99 -17.89 24.26
CA GLN A 422 -4.75 -18.12 24.98
C GLN A 422 -4.88 -19.28 25.99
N THR A 423 -3.90 -20.18 26.00
CA THR A 423 -3.70 -21.15 27.07
C THR A 423 -2.36 -20.92 27.74
N ILE A 424 -2.33 -20.86 29.08
CA ILE A 424 -1.11 -20.76 29.88
C ILE A 424 -0.96 -22.03 30.71
N GLU A 425 0.04 -22.82 30.38
CA GLU A 425 0.37 -24.03 31.13
C GLU A 425 1.37 -23.71 32.24
N LYS A 426 1.17 -24.32 33.42
CA LYS A 426 2.05 -24.18 34.58
C LYS A 426 2.39 -25.55 35.14
N ASN A 427 3.60 -25.71 35.66
CA ASN A 427 3.98 -26.88 36.43
C ASN A 427 3.44 -26.84 37.88
N ASP A 428 3.66 -27.90 38.64
CA ASP A 428 3.22 -28.04 40.05
C ASP A 428 3.71 -26.92 40.98
N ASN A 429 4.82 -26.25 40.61
CA ASN A 429 5.38 -25.12 41.36
C ASN A 429 4.80 -23.76 40.91
N GLY A 430 3.82 -23.75 40.00
CA GLY A 430 3.19 -22.54 39.47
C GLY A 430 4.01 -21.80 38.40
N LYS A 431 5.14 -22.35 37.95
CA LYS A 431 5.98 -21.74 36.91
C LYS A 431 5.35 -22.00 35.53
N ILE A 432 5.26 -20.95 34.71
CA ILE A 432 4.79 -21.07 33.31
C ILE A 432 5.75 -21.94 32.50
N THR A 433 5.20 -22.94 31.82
CA THR A 433 5.93 -23.89 30.97
C THR A 433 5.61 -23.73 29.48
N ALA A 434 4.43 -23.21 29.16
CA ALA A 434 4.03 -22.87 27.81
C ALA A 434 2.96 -21.78 27.81
N ILE A 435 2.95 -20.97 26.75
CA ILE A 435 1.85 -20.07 26.41
C ILE A 435 1.57 -20.33 24.93
N SER A 436 0.34 -20.76 24.63
CA SER A 436 -0.09 -21.13 23.28
C SER A 436 -1.36 -20.38 22.88
N TYR A 437 -1.58 -20.32 21.56
CA TYR A 437 -2.72 -19.64 20.95
C TYR A 437 -3.43 -20.56 19.96
N GLU A 438 -4.75 -20.60 20.07
CA GLU A 438 -5.63 -21.30 19.14
C GLU A 438 -6.63 -20.35 18.50
N TYR A 439 -7.08 -20.69 17.31
CA TYR A 439 -7.97 -19.88 16.48
C TYR A 439 -9.10 -20.80 15.98
N PRO A 440 -10.17 -20.98 16.76
CA PRO A 440 -11.25 -21.88 16.38
C PRO A 440 -11.86 -21.47 15.03
N LEU A 441 -12.03 -22.42 14.12
CA LEU A 441 -12.50 -22.14 12.75
C LEU A 441 -13.97 -21.67 12.76
N GLU A 442 -14.77 -22.23 13.65
CA GLU A 442 -16.16 -21.83 13.88
C GLU A 442 -16.31 -20.41 14.44
N GLU A 443 -15.21 -19.83 14.93
CA GLU A 443 -15.13 -18.47 15.44
C GLU A 443 -14.52 -17.49 14.42
N ASP A 444 -14.32 -17.88 13.16
CA ASP A 444 -13.90 -16.94 12.11
C ASP A 444 -14.96 -15.84 11.96
N TYR A 445 -14.61 -14.61 12.33
CA TYR A 445 -15.57 -13.50 12.39
C TYR A 445 -16.05 -13.07 11.00
N LEU A 446 -15.21 -13.23 9.97
CA LEU A 446 -15.62 -12.89 8.60
C LEU A 446 -16.67 -13.89 8.11
N ILE A 447 -16.45 -15.18 8.32
CA ILE A 447 -17.39 -16.22 7.89
C ILE A 447 -18.65 -16.25 8.76
N ARG A 448 -18.50 -16.18 10.09
CA ARG A 448 -19.62 -16.33 11.03
C ARG A 448 -20.53 -15.12 11.03
N ASP A 449 -19.96 -13.91 11.05
CA ASP A 449 -20.71 -12.68 11.31
C ASP A 449 -20.87 -11.82 10.05
N VAL A 450 -19.81 -11.64 9.25
CA VAL A 450 -19.82 -10.67 8.14
C VAL A 450 -20.46 -11.25 6.89
N VAL A 451 -20.02 -12.42 6.41
CA VAL A 451 -20.53 -13.03 5.16
C VAL A 451 -22.05 -13.15 5.15
N PRO A 452 -22.74 -13.67 6.19
CA PRO A 452 -24.19 -13.74 6.19
C PRO A 452 -24.87 -12.38 5.98
N LEU A 453 -24.35 -11.30 6.58
CA LEU A 453 -24.86 -9.95 6.35
C LEU A 453 -24.70 -9.51 4.90
N LEU A 454 -23.55 -9.81 4.29
CA LEU A 454 -23.27 -9.44 2.91
C LEU A 454 -24.22 -10.18 1.95
N GLU A 455 -24.50 -11.45 2.23
CA GLU A 455 -25.42 -12.29 1.46
C GLU A 455 -26.86 -11.79 1.56
N GLU A 456 -27.32 -11.48 2.78
CA GLU A 456 -28.66 -10.91 3.02
C GLU A 456 -28.88 -9.57 2.30
N ASN A 457 -27.80 -8.80 2.10
CA ASN A 457 -27.85 -7.47 1.48
C ASN A 457 -27.44 -7.46 -0.01
N ASN A 458 -27.30 -8.63 -0.64
CA ASN A 458 -27.01 -8.78 -2.06
C ASN A 458 -25.70 -8.09 -2.50
N VAL A 459 -24.66 -8.14 -1.68
CA VAL A 459 -23.31 -7.74 -2.12
C VAL A 459 -22.90 -8.57 -3.34
N GLN A 460 -22.28 -7.96 -4.35
CA GLN A 460 -21.92 -8.66 -5.59
C GLN A 460 -20.44 -9.03 -5.65
N LEU A 461 -19.58 -8.24 -5.00
CA LEU A 461 -18.14 -8.44 -4.95
C LEU A 461 -17.60 -8.18 -3.54
N VAL A 462 -16.77 -9.10 -3.07
CA VAL A 462 -15.87 -8.92 -1.93
C VAL A 462 -14.44 -8.99 -2.46
N PHE A 463 -13.72 -7.86 -2.40
CA PHE A 463 -12.39 -7.68 -2.96
C PHE A 463 -11.32 -7.53 -1.87
N TYR A 464 -10.22 -8.28 -1.98
CA TYR A 464 -9.17 -8.33 -0.95
C TYR A 464 -7.79 -8.70 -1.49
N GLY A 465 -6.81 -8.80 -0.57
CA GLY A 465 -5.40 -9.06 -0.85
C GLY A 465 -4.76 -10.05 0.13
N HIS A 466 -3.58 -9.69 0.66
CA HIS A 466 -2.84 -10.31 1.78
C HIS A 466 -2.04 -11.59 1.49
N SER A 467 -2.52 -12.48 0.61
CA SER A 467 -1.83 -13.75 0.34
C SER A 467 -0.91 -13.71 -0.89
N HIS A 468 -0.92 -12.59 -1.61
CA HIS A 468 -0.09 -12.33 -2.79
C HIS A 468 -0.32 -13.34 -3.93
N LEU A 469 -1.59 -13.60 -4.25
CA LEU A 469 -1.98 -14.39 -5.43
C LEU A 469 -3.19 -13.77 -6.14
N TRP A 470 -3.55 -14.38 -7.25
CA TRP A 470 -4.87 -14.22 -7.84
C TRP A 470 -5.65 -15.53 -7.66
N ASN A 471 -6.88 -15.45 -7.20
CA ASN A 471 -7.87 -16.52 -7.19
C ASN A 471 -9.28 -15.93 -7.02
N ARG A 472 -10.31 -16.72 -7.31
CA ARG A 472 -11.68 -16.31 -7.03
C ARG A 472 -12.59 -17.45 -6.65
N PHE A 473 -13.64 -17.10 -5.93
CA PHE A 473 -14.68 -17.99 -5.42
C PHE A 473 -16.04 -17.35 -5.63
N ARG A 474 -17.09 -18.14 -5.44
CA ARG A 474 -18.46 -17.65 -5.46
C ARG A 474 -19.31 -18.39 -4.45
N SER A 475 -20.06 -17.65 -3.62
CA SER A 475 -21.03 -18.24 -2.70
C SER A 475 -22.29 -18.74 -3.42
N GLU A 476 -23.13 -19.51 -2.72
CA GLU A 476 -24.42 -19.97 -3.23
C GLU A 476 -25.39 -18.82 -3.52
N SER A 477 -25.38 -17.78 -2.67
CA SER A 477 -26.14 -16.53 -2.89
C SER A 477 -25.64 -15.74 -4.11
N GLY A 478 -24.40 -16.00 -4.53
CA GLY A 478 -23.83 -15.50 -5.77
C GLY A 478 -22.83 -14.36 -5.61
N ILE A 479 -22.39 -14.05 -4.39
CA ILE A 479 -21.29 -13.11 -4.12
C ILE A 479 -20.01 -13.64 -4.77
N ASN A 480 -19.28 -12.78 -5.48
CA ASN A 480 -17.95 -13.11 -5.96
C ASN A 480 -16.89 -12.68 -4.93
N PHE A 481 -15.93 -13.54 -4.66
CA PHE A 481 -14.77 -13.23 -3.83
C PHE A 481 -13.53 -13.22 -4.72
N LEU A 482 -12.75 -12.14 -4.70
CA LEU A 482 -11.60 -11.97 -5.59
C LEU A 482 -10.38 -11.47 -4.83
N GLU A 483 -9.29 -12.22 -4.92
CA GLU A 483 -7.94 -11.74 -4.62
C GLU A 483 -7.25 -11.35 -5.93
N SER A 484 -6.61 -10.17 -5.98
CA SER A 484 -5.84 -9.72 -7.14
C SER A 484 -4.57 -8.99 -6.69
N SER A 485 -3.71 -9.70 -5.97
CA SER A 485 -2.56 -9.16 -5.22
C SER A 485 -1.19 -9.66 -5.71
N ASN A 486 -1.10 -10.36 -6.85
CA ASN A 486 0.16 -10.94 -7.31
C ASN A 486 1.04 -9.93 -8.10
N VAL A 487 1.99 -9.31 -7.41
CA VAL A 487 2.86 -8.24 -7.95
C VAL A 487 4.35 -8.39 -7.65
N GLY A 488 4.89 -9.62 -7.58
CA GLY A 488 6.36 -9.81 -7.46
C GLY A 488 6.82 -10.68 -6.32
N ASN A 489 5.89 -11.24 -5.57
CA ASN A 489 6.12 -12.10 -4.43
C ASN A 489 4.85 -12.94 -4.26
N THR A 490 4.94 -14.16 -3.75
CA THR A 490 3.76 -14.95 -3.40
C THR A 490 4.02 -15.80 -2.16
N TYR A 491 2.99 -15.97 -1.32
CA TYR A 491 3.02 -16.95 -0.22
C TYR A 491 2.49 -18.32 -0.65
N GLY A 492 2.17 -18.49 -1.95
CA GLY A 492 1.78 -19.75 -2.56
C GLY A 492 0.27 -19.98 -2.61
N GLY A 493 -0.14 -20.82 -3.54
CA GLY A 493 -1.52 -21.33 -3.63
C GLY A 493 -1.54 -22.83 -3.33
N PHE A 494 -2.34 -23.22 -2.34
CA PHE A 494 -2.35 -24.56 -1.75
C PHE A 494 -3.59 -25.34 -2.16
N LEU A 495 -3.43 -26.21 -3.15
CA LEU A 495 -4.48 -27.07 -3.70
C LEU A 495 -3.87 -28.39 -4.16
N GLY A 496 -4.64 -29.48 -4.08
CA GLY A 496 -4.18 -30.82 -4.46
C GLY A 496 -3.04 -31.30 -3.56
N ASP A 497 -1.87 -31.56 -4.16
CA ASP A 497 -0.71 -32.08 -3.42
C ASP A 497 0.08 -30.98 -2.68
N LYS A 498 -0.20 -29.69 -2.95
CA LYS A 498 0.45 -28.57 -2.27
C LYS A 498 -0.24 -28.29 -0.93
N LYS A 499 0.52 -28.34 0.15
CA LYS A 499 0.05 -28.15 1.53
C LYS A 499 0.65 -26.90 2.18
N ARG A 500 -0.17 -26.16 2.91
CA ARG A 500 0.25 -25.02 3.75
C ARG A 500 1.26 -25.47 4.79
N ASN A 501 2.11 -24.55 5.23
CA ASN A 501 3.11 -24.82 6.26
C ASN A 501 2.48 -24.76 7.67
N ILE A 502 1.68 -25.76 8.00
CA ILE A 502 1.04 -25.88 9.32
C ILE A 502 1.93 -26.74 10.23
N PRO A 503 2.30 -26.26 11.43
CA PRO A 503 3.12 -27.04 12.36
C PRO A 503 2.49 -28.41 12.69
N GLN A 504 3.30 -29.47 12.82
CA GLN A 504 2.83 -30.85 12.94
C GLN A 504 1.76 -31.07 14.03
N GLY A 505 1.89 -30.43 15.20
CA GLY A 505 0.93 -30.52 16.30
C GLY A 505 -0.41 -29.82 16.08
N LEU A 506 -0.57 -29.10 14.96
CA LEU A 506 -1.74 -28.28 14.65
C LEU A 506 -2.45 -28.71 13.37
N LYS A 507 -1.93 -29.73 12.65
CA LYS A 507 -2.50 -30.21 11.38
C LYS A 507 -3.89 -30.81 11.49
N GLU A 508 -4.26 -31.28 12.69
CA GLU A 508 -5.62 -31.75 12.97
C GLU A 508 -6.61 -30.60 13.22
N LYS A 509 -6.10 -29.39 13.50
CA LYS A 509 -6.91 -28.20 13.84
C LYS A 509 -7.08 -27.23 12.66
N TYR A 510 -6.13 -27.19 11.74
CA TYR A 510 -6.12 -26.21 10.65
C TYR A 510 -6.02 -26.88 9.27
N ILE A 511 -6.64 -26.25 8.27
CA ILE A 511 -6.82 -26.80 6.92
C ILE A 511 -5.57 -26.59 6.05
N GLU A 512 -4.86 -27.68 5.75
CA GLU A 512 -3.61 -27.65 4.96
C GLU A 512 -3.83 -27.38 3.44
N VAL A 513 -5.01 -27.67 2.89
CA VAL A 513 -5.25 -27.69 1.44
C VAL A 513 -6.62 -27.12 1.10
N GLY A 514 -6.72 -26.33 0.03
CA GLY A 514 -7.98 -25.74 -0.43
C GLY A 514 -8.35 -24.48 0.36
N ASP A 515 -9.58 -24.04 0.20
CA ASP A 515 -10.13 -22.95 1.00
C ASP A 515 -10.55 -23.46 2.39
N PRO A 516 -9.99 -22.95 3.51
CA PRO A 516 -10.39 -23.37 4.85
C PRO A 516 -11.87 -23.14 5.15
N ASN A 517 -12.49 -22.19 4.45
CA ASN A 517 -13.87 -21.76 4.64
C ASN A 517 -14.86 -22.44 3.67
N GLY A 518 -14.40 -23.46 2.94
CA GLY A 518 -15.26 -24.46 2.31
C GLY A 518 -15.78 -24.14 0.90
N LEU A 519 -15.35 -23.04 0.26
CA LEU A 519 -15.71 -22.79 -1.14
C LEU A 519 -14.72 -23.42 -2.13
N GLU A 520 -15.25 -23.91 -3.24
CA GLU A 520 -14.43 -24.42 -4.34
C GLU A 520 -13.85 -23.25 -5.16
N PRO A 521 -12.54 -23.26 -5.46
CA PRO A 521 -11.90 -22.21 -6.25
C PRO A 521 -12.30 -22.32 -7.72
N ILE A 522 -12.50 -21.18 -8.39
CA ILE A 522 -12.96 -21.16 -9.77
C ILE A 522 -11.79 -21.08 -10.75
N ILE A 523 -11.79 -21.95 -11.75
CA ILE A 523 -10.82 -21.93 -12.85
C ILE A 523 -11.09 -20.71 -13.74
N PRO A 524 -10.04 -19.94 -14.13
CA PRO A 524 -10.17 -18.85 -15.07
C PRO A 524 -10.93 -19.21 -16.35
N SER A 525 -11.84 -18.34 -16.78
CA SER A 525 -12.81 -18.64 -17.84
C SER A 525 -12.25 -18.52 -19.27
N ILE A 526 -11.14 -17.80 -19.49
CA ILE A 526 -10.63 -17.48 -20.84
C ILE A 526 -9.34 -18.25 -21.15
N LYS A 527 -8.30 -18.07 -20.33
CA LYS A 527 -6.97 -18.64 -20.59
C LYS A 527 -6.23 -18.97 -19.30
N PRO A 528 -6.72 -19.94 -18.51
CA PRO A 528 -6.09 -20.33 -17.26
C PRO A 528 -4.64 -20.79 -17.49
N LEU A 529 -3.78 -20.51 -16.51
CA LEU A 529 -2.47 -21.17 -16.46
C LEU A 529 -2.67 -22.67 -16.22
N THR A 530 -1.66 -23.46 -16.59
CA THR A 530 -1.64 -24.91 -16.36
C THR A 530 -0.63 -25.27 -15.29
N GLY A 531 -0.99 -26.20 -14.41
CA GLY A 531 -0.08 -26.76 -13.42
C GLY A 531 0.86 -27.78 -14.04
N GLU A 532 1.78 -28.31 -13.22
CA GLU A 532 2.78 -29.31 -13.65
C GLU A 532 2.16 -30.60 -14.25
N ASN A 533 0.94 -30.92 -13.85
CA ASN A 533 0.16 -32.04 -14.38
C ASN A 533 -0.53 -31.74 -15.73
N GLY A 534 -0.30 -30.57 -16.31
CA GLY A 534 -0.91 -30.11 -17.56
C GLY A 534 -2.38 -29.70 -17.45
N LYS A 535 -2.97 -29.66 -16.25
CA LYS A 535 -4.36 -29.25 -16.03
C LYS A 535 -4.46 -27.76 -15.71
N PRO A 536 -5.56 -27.09 -16.08
CA PRO A 536 -5.85 -25.73 -15.64
C PRO A 536 -5.80 -25.60 -14.11
N ILE A 537 -5.21 -24.52 -13.61
CA ILE A 537 -5.19 -24.19 -12.17
C ILE A 537 -6.11 -22.99 -11.87
N PRO A 538 -6.77 -22.95 -10.70
CA PRO A 538 -7.71 -21.90 -10.35
C PRO A 538 -7.06 -20.69 -9.65
N TYR A 539 -5.75 -20.52 -9.79
CA TYR A 539 -5.01 -19.42 -9.17
C TYR A 539 -3.75 -19.05 -9.97
N ILE A 540 -3.21 -17.86 -9.71
CA ILE A 540 -1.87 -17.44 -10.13
C ILE A 540 -1.09 -17.02 -8.88
N ALA A 541 -0.06 -17.79 -8.53
CA ALA A 541 0.88 -17.50 -7.46
C ALA A 541 2.29 -17.60 -8.06
N SER A 542 2.87 -16.46 -8.45
CA SER A 542 4.14 -16.42 -9.18
C SER A 542 5.04 -15.26 -8.72
N ASN A 543 6.35 -15.46 -8.91
CA ASN A 543 7.37 -14.42 -8.78
C ASN A 543 7.85 -13.90 -10.15
N GLU A 544 7.28 -14.41 -11.23
CA GLU A 544 7.66 -14.12 -12.62
C GLU A 544 6.48 -13.56 -13.43
N ILE A 545 5.25 -13.80 -12.98
CA ILE A 545 4.01 -13.36 -13.65
C ILE A 545 3.31 -12.39 -12.71
N THR A 546 2.92 -11.21 -13.18
CA THR A 546 2.10 -10.28 -12.40
C THR A 546 0.66 -10.26 -12.88
N VAL A 547 -0.28 -9.95 -11.99
CA VAL A 547 -1.73 -9.94 -12.27
C VAL A 547 -2.37 -8.61 -11.88
N PHE A 548 -3.30 -8.13 -12.69
CA PHE A 548 -4.17 -7.01 -12.35
C PHE A 548 -5.62 -7.29 -12.80
N SER A 549 -6.58 -6.65 -12.15
CA SER A 549 -8.01 -6.80 -12.46
C SER A 549 -8.67 -5.45 -12.66
N ILE A 550 -9.62 -5.37 -13.61
CA ILE A 550 -10.36 -4.16 -13.96
C ILE A 550 -11.85 -4.44 -13.84
N LEU A 551 -12.57 -3.59 -13.10
CA LEU A 551 -14.02 -3.51 -13.13
C LEU A 551 -14.44 -2.47 -14.19
N ASP A 552 -15.15 -2.92 -15.22
CA ASP A 552 -15.88 -2.05 -16.15
C ASP A 552 -17.34 -1.92 -15.69
N THR A 553 -17.71 -0.74 -15.19
CA THR A 553 -19.07 -0.52 -14.66
C THR A 553 -20.13 -0.39 -15.75
N GLY A 554 -19.73 -0.22 -17.03
CA GLY A 554 -20.67 -0.11 -18.14
C GLY A 554 -21.53 -1.36 -18.31
N ASN A 555 -20.91 -2.53 -18.14
CA ASN A 555 -21.56 -3.84 -18.21
C ASN A 555 -21.39 -4.68 -16.94
N GLY A 556 -20.69 -4.18 -15.92
CA GLY A 556 -20.45 -4.88 -14.66
C GLY A 556 -19.41 -5.99 -14.79
N GLU A 557 -18.56 -5.93 -15.81
CA GLU A 557 -17.55 -6.95 -16.10
C GLU A 557 -16.30 -6.74 -15.26
N ILE A 558 -15.81 -7.82 -14.64
CA ILE A 558 -14.49 -7.87 -14.03
C ILE A 558 -13.61 -8.73 -14.91
N SER A 559 -12.53 -8.12 -15.41
CA SER A 559 -11.54 -8.75 -16.27
C SER A 559 -10.20 -8.83 -15.56
N SER A 560 -9.60 -10.02 -15.53
CA SER A 560 -8.25 -10.20 -14.99
C SER A 560 -7.23 -10.50 -16.08
N TYR A 561 -6.06 -9.91 -15.93
CA TYR A 561 -4.97 -9.95 -16.88
C TYR A 561 -3.69 -10.39 -16.20
N TYR A 562 -2.86 -11.16 -16.90
CA TYR A 562 -1.50 -11.46 -16.45
C TYR A 562 -0.45 -11.01 -17.46
N PHE A 563 0.74 -10.74 -16.96
CA PHE A 563 1.93 -10.46 -17.75
C PHE A 563 3.14 -11.26 -17.25
N ASP A 564 3.79 -11.98 -18.15
CA ASP A 564 5.00 -12.76 -17.86
C ASP A 564 6.24 -11.86 -18.02
N THR A 565 6.84 -11.47 -16.90
CA THR A 565 7.99 -10.56 -16.87
C THR A 565 9.26 -11.18 -17.43
N THR A 566 9.31 -12.51 -17.58
CA THR A 566 10.44 -13.20 -18.23
C THR A 566 10.44 -13.03 -19.75
N LYS A 567 9.33 -12.51 -20.31
CA LYS A 567 9.15 -12.27 -21.74
C LYS A 567 8.73 -10.81 -21.96
N PRO A 568 9.65 -9.83 -21.80
CA PRO A 568 9.30 -8.42 -21.85
C PRO A 568 8.67 -7.95 -23.17
N GLY A 569 8.88 -8.68 -24.27
CA GLY A 569 8.28 -8.43 -25.58
C GLY A 569 6.89 -9.06 -25.81
N ASP A 570 6.40 -9.88 -24.89
CA ASP A 570 5.08 -10.50 -25.00
C ASP A 570 3.95 -9.50 -24.71
N LYS A 571 2.73 -9.87 -25.10
CA LYS A 571 1.53 -9.10 -24.80
C LYS A 571 0.94 -9.53 -23.46
N VAL A 572 0.27 -8.60 -22.80
CA VAL A 572 -0.60 -8.88 -21.67
C VAL A 572 -1.72 -9.83 -22.11
N VAL A 573 -2.08 -10.78 -21.25
CA VAL A 573 -3.07 -11.82 -21.54
C VAL A 573 -4.28 -11.64 -20.62
N LYS A 574 -5.45 -11.38 -21.20
CA LYS A 574 -6.74 -11.54 -20.50
C LYS A 574 -6.97 -13.03 -20.27
N PHE A 575 -7.13 -13.44 -19.02
CA PHE A 575 -7.18 -14.87 -18.67
C PHE A 575 -8.46 -15.27 -17.92
N ASP A 576 -9.13 -14.31 -17.29
CA ASP A 576 -10.42 -14.52 -16.64
C ASP A 576 -11.34 -13.33 -16.88
N GLU A 577 -12.64 -13.62 -16.84
CA GLU A 577 -13.71 -12.65 -16.92
C GLU A 577 -14.97 -13.21 -16.25
N PHE A 578 -15.66 -12.37 -15.47
CA PHE A 578 -16.98 -12.64 -14.93
C PHE A 578 -17.76 -11.33 -14.79
N GLN A 579 -19.08 -11.42 -14.60
CA GLN A 579 -19.97 -10.25 -14.50
C GLN A 579 -20.64 -10.18 -13.13
N LEU A 580 -20.75 -8.96 -12.60
CA LEU A 580 -21.62 -8.61 -11.49
C LEU A 580 -23.06 -8.55 -12.00
N LYS A 581 -24.01 -9.13 -11.26
CA LYS A 581 -25.43 -9.12 -11.64
C LYS A 581 -26.01 -7.72 -11.43
N SER A 582 -26.42 -7.03 -12.50
CA SER A 582 -27.12 -5.74 -12.40
C SER A 582 -28.48 -5.81 -11.74
#